data_AF-A0A6L2ZYW6-F1
#
_entry.id   AF-A0A6L2ZYW6-F1
#
_cell.length_a   1.000
_cell.length_b   1.000
_cell.length_c   1.000
_cell.angle_alpha   90.00
_cell.angle_beta   90.00
_cell.angle_gamma   90.00
#
_symmetry.space_group_name_H-M   'P 1'
#
loop_
_entity.id
_entity.type
_entity.pdbx_description
1 polymer ?
#
loop_
_entity_poly.entity_id
_entity_poly.type
_entity_poly.pdbx_seq_one_letter_code
_entity_poly.pdbx_strand_id
1 'polypeptide(L)'
;MRAGTARSAWSEIGAVSPLGRPETDMQDFGFPLLLGEIYVNFVKIGALIVLLLGWAAITSWVDKDTDVVKTKREQWNIIVMIGGFAGLAMFLLPPWKGPLYFVGLGMFLLLAGGAQLMYVLHRNGRVVPTAKVLTRDHFRRLLEGKEKKSAGAESKGTLVRLMNYEGKPVRPSDDDPELVVDYDLTQGFMHDILWRRASDVDLVRNNDRYRMVYRVDGLPTERPEGLPLEDGDRVVRFLKGIAGLNVEERRKPQLGKIKAALLTKDGSPDEMEVQTSGSTAGERLRLRQVGSAEVRRLAEIGMAPARQEKLKSLIEQRHGLILVSGPRGSGVTTTFYAVLRAHDAFLNNIHTIERQPITALDNITQNKHDRSTSDVSYARLLQTVLRREPDIVGIGECEDRETAQLAARATDERKIYMVIEGSDAFDALTRYLKFAEDPRLAARGLLGVTNQRLLRKLCTTCREAFRPDPAKLKKLNLPADKIERFFRPPTEPILDKKGNEIICESCQGTGYLGRTAIIELLVVDDAIRELILEGASVDRIKTQARRNKMYLLQEEGLFKVIEGVTSLNEVQRVLSADGK
;
A
#
# COMPACT_ATOMS: atom_id res chain seq x y z
N MET A 1 -36.58 -118.14 5.72
CA MET A 1 -36.80 -119.30 6.61
C MET A 1 -35.85 -119.19 7.80
N ARG A 2 -36.40 -119.27 9.02
CA ARG A 2 -35.77 -119.47 10.36
C ARG A 2 -34.68 -118.47 10.78
N ALA A 3 -34.92 -117.49 11.66
CA ALA A 3 -35.35 -117.51 13.08
C ALA A 3 -34.22 -117.85 14.09
N GLY A 4 -34.00 -116.92 15.04
CA GLY A 4 -33.41 -117.14 16.37
C GLY A 4 -32.15 -116.29 16.64
N THR A 5 -32.21 -115.16 17.37
CA THR A 5 -32.12 -115.02 18.86
C THR A 5 -30.86 -115.66 19.46
N ALA A 6 -30.09 -115.08 20.38
CA ALA A 6 -30.11 -113.82 21.12
C ALA A 6 -28.76 -113.68 21.86
N ARG A 7 -28.41 -112.43 22.21
CA ARG A 7 -27.70 -111.94 23.42
C ARG A 7 -26.46 -112.70 23.93
N SER A 8 -25.36 -111.93 24.04
CA SER A 8 -24.71 -111.47 25.30
C SER A 8 -23.20 -111.36 25.03
N ALA A 9 -22.59 -110.17 25.11
CA ALA A 9 -22.18 -109.44 26.31
C ALA A 9 -20.65 -109.48 26.44
N TRP A 10 -20.03 -108.37 26.02
CA TRP A 10 -18.84 -107.75 26.60
C TRP A 10 -17.54 -108.56 26.69
N SER A 11 -16.57 -108.24 25.82
CA SER A 11 -15.40 -107.44 26.21
C SER A 11 -14.38 -107.41 25.07
N GLU A 12 -14.33 -106.34 24.27
CA GLU A 12 -13.08 -105.93 23.63
C GLU A 12 -13.18 -104.56 22.94
N ILE A 13 -12.06 -103.83 23.05
CA ILE A 13 -11.58 -102.74 22.19
C ILE A 13 -12.08 -101.33 22.53
N GLY A 14 -11.29 -100.72 23.43
CA GLY A 14 -10.62 -99.43 23.24
C GLY A 14 -11.30 -98.39 22.37
N ALA A 15 -11.89 -97.38 23.01
CA ALA A 15 -12.06 -96.07 22.43
C ALA A 15 -12.24 -95.00 23.52
N VAL A 16 -11.53 -93.88 23.30
CA VAL A 16 -11.79 -92.52 23.81
C VAL A 16 -11.38 -92.19 25.25
N SER A 17 -10.29 -91.42 25.37
CA SER A 17 -10.17 -90.36 26.38
C SER A 17 -10.04 -89.01 25.66
N PRO A 18 -10.94 -88.04 25.91
CA PRO A 18 -10.93 -86.71 25.31
C PRO A 18 -10.25 -85.68 26.23
N LEU A 19 -10.06 -84.47 25.69
CA LEU A 19 -9.81 -83.17 26.35
C LEU A 19 -8.38 -82.62 26.26
N GLY A 20 -8.16 -81.83 25.20
CA GLY A 20 -7.21 -80.73 25.15
C GLY A 20 -7.70 -79.68 24.12
N ARG A 21 -8.27 -78.56 24.60
CA ARG A 21 -8.47 -77.30 23.85
C ARG A 21 -7.35 -76.33 24.29
N PRO A 22 -7.14 -75.18 23.63
CA PRO A 22 -6.84 -74.96 22.21
C PRO A 22 -5.57 -74.09 22.08
N GLU A 23 -4.73 -74.29 21.05
CA GLU A 23 -3.78 -73.25 20.64
C GLU A 23 -3.99 -72.95 19.16
N THR A 24 -4.39 -71.70 18.94
CA THR A 24 -4.74 -71.10 17.67
C THR A 24 -3.49 -70.85 16.84
N ASP A 25 -3.31 -71.57 15.74
CA ASP A 25 -2.51 -71.10 14.61
C ASP A 25 -3.43 -71.01 13.39
N MET A 26 -3.98 -69.81 13.20
CA MET A 26 -4.92 -69.49 12.13
C MET A 26 -4.13 -69.18 10.86
N GLN A 27 -3.57 -70.22 10.25
CA GLN A 27 -3.23 -70.24 8.83
C GLN A 27 -4.45 -70.76 8.05
N ASP A 28 -4.64 -70.20 6.86
CA ASP A 28 -5.60 -70.59 5.82
C ASP A 28 -7.05 -70.11 5.96
N PHE A 29 -7.28 -68.89 5.46
CA PHE A 29 -8.55 -68.51 4.83
C PHE A 29 -8.30 -68.18 3.35
N GLY A 30 -8.32 -69.20 2.51
CA GLY A 30 -8.41 -69.07 1.05
C GLY A 30 -9.75 -69.59 0.55
N PHE A 31 -10.57 -68.73 -0.05
CA PHE A 31 -11.70 -69.13 -0.89
C PHE A 31 -11.22 -69.25 -2.36
N PRO A 32 -11.51 -70.33 -3.09
CA PRO A 32 -10.99 -70.51 -4.44
C PRO A 32 -11.89 -69.80 -5.44
N LEU A 33 -11.36 -68.82 -6.16
CA LEU A 33 -11.94 -68.33 -7.40
C LEU A 33 -10.96 -68.63 -8.54
N LEU A 34 -11.41 -69.53 -9.40
CA LEU A 34 -10.73 -70.07 -10.58
C LEU A 34 -10.16 -68.98 -11.48
N LEU A 35 -8.83 -68.88 -11.50
CA LEU A 35 -7.92 -68.75 -12.66
C LEU A 35 -6.50 -68.99 -12.11
N GLY A 36 -5.74 -69.89 -12.74
CA GLY A 36 -4.62 -70.63 -12.15
C GLY A 36 -3.54 -69.83 -11.43
N GLU A 37 -3.06 -70.38 -10.31
CA GLU A 37 -1.79 -70.08 -9.59
C GLU A 37 -1.27 -68.63 -9.60
N ILE A 38 -2.14 -67.63 -9.38
CA ILE A 38 -1.69 -66.26 -9.08
C ILE A 38 -1.75 -66.07 -7.56
N TYR A 39 -0.62 -66.28 -6.88
CA TYR A 39 -0.48 -65.93 -5.47
C TYR A 39 -0.41 -64.40 -5.32
N VAL A 40 -1.55 -63.76 -5.05
CA VAL A 40 -1.64 -62.31 -4.83
C VAL A 40 -1.27 -62.00 -3.37
N ASN A 41 -0.05 -61.51 -3.16
CA ASN A 41 0.36 -61.04 -1.85
C ASN A 41 -0.09 -59.58 -1.64
N PHE A 42 -1.16 -59.39 -0.86
CA PHE A 42 -1.72 -58.07 -0.56
C PHE A 42 -0.73 -57.09 0.10
N VAL A 43 0.26 -57.58 0.85
CA VAL A 43 1.30 -56.74 1.46
C VAL A 43 2.21 -56.13 0.39
N LYS A 44 2.56 -56.92 -0.64
CA LYS A 44 3.37 -56.44 -1.78
C LYS A 44 2.62 -55.41 -2.62
N ILE A 45 1.32 -55.63 -2.83
CA ILE A 45 0.46 -54.66 -3.53
C ILE A 45 0.30 -53.38 -2.70
N GLY A 46 0.06 -53.50 -1.39
CA GLY A 46 -0.02 -52.35 -0.49
C GLY A 46 1.26 -51.51 -0.51
N ALA A 47 2.44 -52.17 -0.48
CA ALA A 47 3.72 -51.49 -0.58
C ALA A 47 3.89 -50.74 -1.92
N LEU A 48 3.50 -51.35 -3.04
CA LEU A 48 3.52 -50.70 -4.35
C LEU A 48 2.59 -49.47 -4.39
N ILE A 49 1.38 -49.57 -3.84
CA ILE A 49 0.43 -48.45 -3.79
C ILE A 49 1.01 -47.29 -2.98
N VAL A 50 1.60 -47.56 -1.82
CA VAL A 50 2.24 -46.53 -0.99
C VAL A 50 3.36 -45.83 -1.74
N LEU A 51 4.19 -46.58 -2.47
CA LEU A 51 5.28 -46.02 -3.28
C LEU A 51 4.77 -45.18 -4.45
N LEU A 52 3.71 -45.62 -5.11
CA LEU A 52 3.08 -44.89 -6.21
C LEU A 52 2.44 -43.59 -5.72
N LEU A 53 1.74 -43.62 -4.59
CA LEU A 53 1.18 -42.43 -3.96
C LEU A 53 2.27 -41.48 -3.47
N GLY A 54 3.36 -42.01 -2.89
CA GLY A 54 4.52 -41.23 -2.49
C GLY A 54 5.20 -40.55 -3.68
N TRP A 55 5.40 -41.29 -4.78
CA TRP A 55 5.93 -40.74 -6.02
C TRP A 55 5.03 -39.65 -6.62
N ALA A 56 3.71 -39.86 -6.66
CA ALA A 56 2.75 -38.87 -7.15
C ALA A 56 2.74 -37.60 -6.28
N ALA A 57 2.78 -37.74 -4.95
CA ALA A 57 2.83 -36.62 -4.02
C ALA A 57 4.10 -35.78 -4.20
N ILE A 58 5.26 -36.43 -4.31
CA ILE A 58 6.53 -35.74 -4.53
C ILE A 58 6.56 -35.08 -5.91
N THR A 59 6.04 -35.73 -6.94
CA THR A 59 5.97 -35.15 -8.29
C THR A 59 5.09 -33.91 -8.33
N SER A 60 3.95 -33.92 -7.63
CA SER A 60 3.12 -32.72 -7.48
C SER A 60 3.82 -31.61 -6.69
N TRP A 61 4.64 -31.96 -5.71
CA TRP A 61 5.46 -30.99 -4.99
C TRP A 61 6.53 -30.37 -5.90
N VAL A 62 7.24 -31.18 -6.70
CA VAL A 62 8.22 -30.69 -7.68
C VAL A 62 7.58 -29.71 -8.65
N ASP A 63 6.42 -30.03 -9.20
CA ASP A 63 5.69 -29.16 -10.13
C ASP A 63 5.46 -27.75 -9.54
N LYS A 64 4.92 -27.67 -8.32
CA LYS A 64 4.66 -26.39 -7.64
C LYS A 64 5.94 -25.68 -7.21
N ASP A 65 6.93 -26.43 -6.74
CA ASP A 65 8.17 -25.87 -6.21
C ASP A 65 9.05 -25.30 -7.35
N THR A 66 8.98 -25.83 -8.58
CA THR A 66 9.73 -25.29 -9.73
C THR A 66 9.38 -23.84 -10.06
N ASP A 67 8.13 -23.42 -9.88
CA ASP A 67 7.67 -22.04 -10.04
C ASP A 67 8.25 -21.13 -8.93
N VAL A 68 8.33 -21.65 -7.69
CA VAL A 68 8.89 -20.92 -6.54
C VAL A 68 10.38 -20.69 -6.69
N VAL A 69 11.14 -21.70 -7.15
CA VAL A 69 12.60 -21.60 -7.34
C VAL A 69 13.01 -21.08 -8.71
N LYS A 70 12.04 -20.64 -9.54
CA LYS A 70 12.24 -20.07 -10.89
C LYS A 70 13.13 -20.94 -11.78
N THR A 71 12.84 -22.23 -11.88
CA THR A 71 13.56 -23.17 -12.76
C THR A 71 12.70 -23.64 -13.93
N LYS A 72 13.28 -24.41 -14.85
CA LYS A 72 12.59 -24.92 -16.05
C LYS A 72 11.60 -26.03 -15.65
N ARG A 73 10.37 -25.64 -15.33
CA ARG A 73 9.26 -26.51 -14.88
C ARG A 73 9.05 -27.73 -15.79
N GLU A 74 8.94 -27.49 -17.09
CA GLU A 74 8.70 -28.57 -18.08
C GLU A 74 9.79 -29.64 -18.06
N GLN A 75 11.07 -29.24 -17.98
CA GLN A 75 12.19 -30.18 -17.99
C GLN A 75 12.21 -31.05 -16.73
N TRP A 76 11.98 -30.47 -15.56
CA TRP A 76 12.00 -31.22 -14.30
C TRP A 76 10.80 -32.14 -14.13
N ASN A 77 9.61 -31.72 -14.59
CA ASN A 77 8.44 -32.58 -14.63
C ASN A 77 8.67 -33.78 -15.54
N ILE A 78 9.25 -33.58 -16.73
CA ILE A 78 9.61 -34.68 -17.64
C ILE A 78 10.60 -35.65 -16.99
N ILE A 79 11.66 -35.14 -16.36
CA ILE A 79 12.69 -35.99 -15.72
C ILE A 79 12.10 -36.85 -14.59
N VAL A 80 11.30 -36.26 -13.69
CA VAL A 80 10.69 -36.97 -12.55
C VAL A 80 9.61 -37.94 -13.01
N MET A 81 8.85 -37.58 -14.04
CA MET A 81 7.83 -38.46 -14.63
C MET A 81 8.45 -39.66 -15.34
N ILE A 82 9.48 -39.44 -16.16
CA ILE A 82 10.22 -40.52 -16.84
C ILE A 82 10.86 -41.45 -15.80
N GLY A 83 11.52 -40.91 -14.77
CA GLY A 83 12.13 -41.72 -13.70
C GLY A 83 11.11 -42.61 -12.98
N GLY A 84 9.92 -42.09 -12.71
CA GLY A 84 8.82 -42.83 -12.11
C GLY A 84 8.23 -43.92 -13.00
N PHE A 85 7.92 -43.60 -14.26
CA PHE A 85 7.37 -44.58 -15.20
C PHE A 85 8.39 -45.66 -15.57
N ALA A 86 9.67 -45.30 -15.76
CA ALA A 86 10.74 -46.26 -15.99
C ALA A 86 10.95 -47.16 -14.77
N GLY A 87 10.92 -46.59 -13.56
CA GLY A 87 10.94 -47.34 -12.32
C GLY A 87 9.77 -48.32 -12.20
N LEU A 88 8.56 -47.88 -12.53
CA LEU A 88 7.34 -48.70 -12.47
C LEU A 88 7.35 -49.82 -13.52
N ALA A 89 7.79 -49.52 -14.74
CA ALA A 89 7.95 -50.51 -15.80
C ALA A 89 8.96 -51.58 -15.40
N MET A 90 10.11 -51.19 -14.86
CA MET A 90 11.08 -52.13 -14.30
C MET A 90 10.48 -52.92 -13.14
N PHE A 91 9.66 -52.31 -12.29
CA PHE A 91 9.00 -53.02 -11.19
C PHE A 91 7.90 -54.00 -11.64
N LEU A 92 7.21 -53.77 -12.76
CA LEU A 92 6.04 -54.56 -13.15
C LEU A 92 6.28 -55.57 -14.28
N LEU A 93 7.26 -55.34 -15.16
CA LEU A 93 7.44 -56.15 -16.38
C LEU A 93 8.16 -57.50 -16.16
N PRO A 94 9.22 -57.61 -15.34
CA PRO A 94 9.87 -58.89 -15.12
C PRO A 94 9.05 -59.85 -14.24
N PRO A 95 9.18 -61.18 -14.42
CA PRO A 95 8.49 -62.17 -13.60
C PRO A 95 9.14 -62.27 -12.20
N TRP A 96 8.79 -61.35 -11.31
CA TRP A 96 9.33 -61.25 -9.96
C TRP A 96 8.80 -62.36 -9.03
N LYS A 97 9.27 -63.61 -9.20
CA LYS A 97 8.98 -64.72 -8.28
C LYS A 97 9.95 -64.71 -7.08
N GLY A 98 9.44 -64.96 -5.87
CA GLY A 98 10.25 -65.10 -4.66
C GLY A 98 11.07 -63.84 -4.28
N PRO A 99 12.38 -63.95 -3.95
CA PRO A 99 13.20 -62.84 -3.45
C PRO A 99 13.51 -61.76 -4.50
N LEU A 100 13.29 -62.05 -5.79
CA LEU A 100 13.52 -61.12 -6.90
C LEU A 100 12.59 -59.88 -6.83
N TYR A 101 11.45 -59.95 -6.13
CA TYR A 101 10.60 -58.78 -5.85
C TYR A 101 11.37 -57.58 -5.26
N PHE A 102 12.34 -57.85 -4.38
CA PHE A 102 13.14 -56.81 -3.76
C PHE A 102 14.11 -56.14 -4.75
N VAL A 103 14.48 -56.85 -5.83
CA VAL A 103 15.29 -56.27 -6.92
C VAL A 103 14.46 -55.28 -7.72
N GLY A 104 13.22 -55.64 -8.09
CA GLY A 104 12.29 -54.70 -8.72
C GLY A 104 12.04 -53.48 -7.85
N LEU A 105 11.80 -53.69 -6.55
CA LEU A 105 11.62 -52.60 -5.57
C LEU A 105 12.84 -51.68 -5.52
N GLY A 106 14.04 -52.24 -5.48
CA GLY A 106 15.30 -51.49 -5.51
C GLY A 106 15.44 -50.66 -6.79
N MET A 107 15.06 -51.21 -7.94
CA MET A 107 15.08 -50.49 -9.22
C MET A 107 14.08 -49.33 -9.27
N PHE A 108 12.88 -49.50 -8.72
CA PHE A 108 11.91 -48.41 -8.60
C PHE A 108 12.47 -47.27 -7.74
N LEU A 109 13.01 -47.59 -6.56
CA LEU A 109 13.59 -46.60 -5.66
C LEU A 109 14.79 -45.88 -6.29
N LEU A 110 15.61 -46.60 -7.05
CA LEU A 110 16.77 -46.03 -7.74
C LEU A 110 16.35 -45.07 -8.85
N LEU A 111 15.42 -45.46 -9.72
CA LEU A 111 15.03 -44.65 -10.88
C LEU A 111 14.09 -43.50 -10.49
N ALA A 112 13.03 -43.78 -9.73
CA ALA A 112 12.07 -42.77 -9.30
C ALA A 112 12.65 -41.88 -8.19
N GLY A 113 13.26 -42.49 -7.17
CA GLY A 113 13.89 -41.76 -6.07
C GLY A 113 15.15 -41.02 -6.51
N GLY A 114 15.92 -41.56 -7.45
CA GLY A 114 17.09 -40.88 -8.03
C GLY A 114 16.72 -39.61 -8.78
N ALA A 115 15.67 -39.64 -9.60
CA ALA A 115 15.16 -38.45 -10.29
C ALA A 115 14.68 -37.36 -9.31
N GLN A 116 14.01 -37.77 -8.22
CA GLN A 116 13.57 -36.85 -7.16
C GLN A 116 14.75 -36.26 -6.37
N LEU A 117 15.75 -37.08 -6.04
CA LEU A 117 16.96 -36.63 -5.35
C LEU A 117 17.77 -35.66 -6.21
N MET A 118 17.84 -35.91 -7.52
CA MET A 118 18.47 -35.00 -8.47
C MET A 118 17.82 -33.62 -8.46
N TYR A 119 16.49 -33.56 -8.44
CA TYR A 119 15.76 -32.30 -8.29
C TYR A 119 16.08 -31.61 -6.96
N VAL A 120 16.08 -32.36 -5.86
CA VAL A 120 16.40 -31.82 -4.52
C VAL A 120 17.80 -31.22 -4.47
N LEU A 121 18.80 -31.87 -5.08
CA LEU A 121 20.16 -31.35 -5.15
C LEU A 121 20.22 -30.06 -5.97
N HIS A 122 19.56 -30.03 -7.13
CA HIS A 122 19.45 -28.83 -7.99
C HIS A 122 18.74 -27.66 -7.28
N ARG A 123 17.68 -27.96 -6.54
CA ARG A 123 16.90 -27.01 -5.74
C ARG A 123 17.74 -26.45 -4.58
N ASN A 124 18.39 -27.31 -3.81
CA ASN A 124 19.22 -26.92 -2.66
C ASN A 124 20.40 -26.02 -3.04
N GLY A 125 20.86 -26.08 -4.29
CA GLY A 125 21.87 -25.16 -4.82
C GLY A 125 21.36 -23.74 -5.14
N ARG A 126 20.04 -23.53 -5.20
CA ARG A 126 19.40 -22.24 -5.57
C ARG A 126 18.69 -21.53 -4.43
N VAL A 127 18.44 -22.24 -3.33
CA VAL A 127 17.71 -21.69 -2.19
C VAL A 127 18.66 -21.37 -1.04
N VAL A 128 18.29 -20.39 -0.23
CA VAL A 128 19.01 -20.02 0.99
C VAL A 128 19.16 -21.22 1.94
N PRO A 129 20.19 -21.28 2.81
CA PRO A 129 20.46 -22.43 3.68
C PRO A 129 19.25 -22.88 4.52
N THR A 130 18.40 -21.95 4.94
CA THR A 130 17.17 -22.22 5.69
C THR A 130 16.07 -22.87 4.86
N ALA A 131 16.07 -22.77 3.53
CA ALA A 131 15.07 -23.38 2.68
C ALA A 131 15.50 -24.73 2.09
N LYS A 132 16.73 -25.19 2.38
CA LYS A 132 17.24 -26.49 1.92
C LYS A 132 16.45 -27.65 2.54
N VAL A 133 16.14 -28.66 1.74
CA VAL A 133 15.44 -29.90 2.13
C VAL A 133 16.40 -31.09 2.12
N LEU A 134 16.08 -32.19 2.81
CA LEU A 134 16.95 -33.38 2.94
C LEU A 134 18.36 -33.11 3.52
N THR A 135 18.54 -32.02 4.29
CA THR A 135 19.76 -31.72 5.06
C THR A 135 19.59 -32.06 6.54
N ARG A 136 20.70 -32.15 7.30
CA ARG A 136 20.64 -32.33 8.77
C ARG A 136 19.76 -31.26 9.45
N ASP A 137 19.85 -30.01 9.01
CA ASP A 137 19.01 -28.91 9.52
C ASP A 137 17.54 -29.02 9.10
N HIS A 138 17.25 -29.61 7.93
CA HIS A 138 15.88 -29.92 7.53
C HIS A 138 15.27 -31.01 8.41
N PHE A 139 16.00 -32.11 8.64
CA PHE A 139 15.54 -33.19 9.51
C PHE A 139 15.42 -32.74 10.97
N ARG A 140 16.36 -31.92 11.45
CA ARG A 140 16.29 -31.30 12.79
C ARG A 140 15.03 -30.47 12.94
N ARG A 141 14.66 -29.64 11.95
CA ARG A 141 13.41 -28.86 11.95
C ARG A 141 12.15 -29.73 11.83
N LEU A 142 12.22 -30.85 11.11
CA LEU A 142 11.09 -31.78 10.98
C LEU A 142 10.84 -32.57 12.28
N LEU A 143 11.92 -32.92 13.00
CA LEU A 143 11.89 -33.58 14.32
C LEU A 143 11.52 -32.60 15.44
N GLU A 144 12.06 -31.38 15.43
CA GLU A 144 11.64 -30.28 16.31
C GLU A 144 10.20 -29.82 15.98
N GLY A 145 9.66 -30.18 14.81
CA GLY A 145 8.32 -29.88 14.32
C GLY A 145 7.15 -30.60 15.00
N LYS A 146 7.41 -31.47 16.00
CA LYS A 146 6.36 -31.94 16.94
C LYS A 146 6.29 -31.13 18.24
N GLU A 147 7.31 -30.35 18.59
CA GLU A 147 7.32 -29.48 19.77
C GLU A 147 7.50 -27.97 19.46
N LYS A 148 7.63 -27.59 18.19
CA LYS A 148 7.59 -26.19 17.76
C LYS A 148 6.71 -25.99 16.53
N LYS A 149 5.41 -25.83 16.78
CA LYS A 149 4.49 -25.04 15.92
C LYS A 149 4.74 -23.53 16.13
N SER A 150 5.99 -23.06 16.05
CA SER A 150 6.34 -21.64 16.32
C SER A 150 7.24 -21.00 15.26
N ALA A 151 7.17 -21.48 14.01
CA ALA A 151 7.69 -20.74 12.87
C ALA A 151 6.91 -21.13 11.60
N GLY A 152 5.89 -20.34 11.26
CA GLY A 152 5.15 -20.50 10.01
C GLY A 152 3.63 -20.63 10.12
N ALA A 153 3.03 -20.34 11.28
CA ALA A 153 1.65 -19.89 11.29
C ALA A 153 1.68 -18.37 11.11
N GLU A 154 1.61 -17.88 9.87
CA GLU A 154 0.90 -16.64 9.66
C GLU A 154 -0.48 -16.86 10.26
N SER A 155 -0.87 -16.06 11.25
CA SER A 155 -2.21 -16.14 11.79
C SER A 155 -3.17 -15.96 10.61
N LYS A 156 -4.25 -16.75 10.55
CA LYS A 156 -5.28 -16.62 9.51
C LYS A 156 -5.93 -15.22 9.44
N GLY A 157 -5.54 -14.28 10.30
CA GLY A 157 -6.03 -12.90 10.38
C GLY A 157 -4.97 -11.79 10.30
N THR A 158 -3.68 -12.09 10.04
CA THR A 158 -2.71 -11.00 9.83
C THR A 158 -2.92 -10.40 8.45
N LEU A 159 -3.39 -9.14 8.40
CA LEU A 159 -3.62 -8.38 7.17
C LEU A 159 -2.57 -7.29 6.97
N VAL A 160 -2.02 -6.80 8.08
CA VAL A 160 -1.11 -5.65 8.17
C VAL A 160 0.11 -6.02 8.98
N ARG A 161 1.28 -5.73 8.43
CA ARG A 161 2.54 -5.74 9.16
C ARG A 161 2.62 -4.50 10.05
N LEU A 162 2.32 -4.67 11.33
CA LEU A 162 2.48 -3.64 12.36
C LEU A 162 3.87 -3.71 12.99
N MET A 163 4.49 -2.55 13.19
CA MET A 163 5.72 -2.38 13.95
C MET A 163 5.50 -1.36 15.07
N ASN A 164 6.03 -1.68 16.25
CA ASN A 164 5.94 -0.81 17.42
C ASN A 164 6.88 0.42 17.28
N TYR A 165 6.86 1.29 18.29
CA TYR A 165 7.74 2.46 18.39
C TYR A 165 9.24 2.13 18.32
N GLU A 166 9.66 0.90 18.64
CA GLU A 166 11.05 0.43 18.52
C GLU A 166 11.39 -0.12 17.13
N GLY A 167 10.42 -0.16 16.20
CA GLY A 167 10.59 -0.74 14.87
C GLY A 167 10.57 -2.27 14.84
N LYS A 168 10.19 -2.93 15.95
CA LYS A 168 10.03 -4.38 16.03
C LYS A 168 8.64 -4.79 15.55
N PRO A 169 8.51 -5.90 14.80
CA PRO A 169 7.20 -6.39 14.38
C PRO A 169 6.36 -6.79 15.61
N VAL A 170 5.12 -6.32 15.65
CA VAL A 170 4.16 -6.66 16.70
C VAL A 170 3.56 -8.02 16.38
N ARG A 171 3.68 -8.96 17.31
CA ARG A 171 3.02 -10.27 17.27
C ARG A 171 2.32 -10.49 18.60
N PRO A 172 1.07 -10.99 18.61
CA PRO A 172 0.43 -11.36 19.85
C PRO A 172 1.24 -12.49 20.51
N SER A 173 1.31 -12.48 21.84
CA SER A 173 1.82 -13.63 22.60
C SER A 173 0.71 -14.68 22.63
N ASP A 174 1.04 -15.96 22.39
CA ASP A 174 0.05 -17.05 22.45
C ASP A 174 -0.47 -17.30 23.88
N ASP A 175 0.18 -16.71 24.89
CA ASP A 175 -0.12 -16.91 26.32
C ASP A 175 -1.29 -16.05 26.84
N ASP A 176 -1.73 -15.01 26.09
CA ASP A 176 -2.80 -14.09 26.51
C ASP A 176 -3.91 -14.00 25.44
N PRO A 177 -5.05 -14.70 25.64
CA PRO A 177 -6.16 -14.68 24.71
C PRO A 177 -6.77 -13.29 24.47
N GLU A 178 -6.70 -12.39 25.46
CA GLU A 178 -7.27 -11.04 25.32
C GLU A 178 -6.42 -10.17 24.39
N LEU A 179 -5.09 -10.30 24.47
CA LEU A 179 -4.16 -9.64 23.54
C LEU A 179 -4.31 -10.12 22.09
N VAL A 180 -4.69 -11.38 21.88
CA VAL A 180 -4.98 -11.92 20.53
C VAL A 180 -6.21 -11.23 19.94
N VAL A 181 -7.28 -11.07 20.73
CA VAL A 181 -8.50 -10.37 20.30
C VAL A 181 -8.22 -8.90 19.98
N ASP A 182 -7.52 -8.20 20.87
CA ASP A 182 -7.14 -6.80 20.67
C ASP A 182 -6.25 -6.63 19.42
N TYR A 183 -5.36 -7.59 19.16
CA TYR A 183 -4.53 -7.63 17.96
C TYR A 183 -5.37 -7.81 16.69
N ASP A 184 -6.27 -8.79 16.64
CA ASP A 184 -7.09 -9.08 15.45
C ASP A 184 -8.06 -7.93 15.13
N LEU A 185 -8.66 -7.30 16.15
CA LEU A 185 -9.46 -6.08 15.97
C LEU A 185 -8.62 -4.94 15.39
N THR A 186 -7.43 -4.74 15.93
CA THR A 186 -6.50 -3.72 15.43
C THR A 186 -6.03 -4.03 14.00
N GLN A 187 -5.82 -5.31 13.66
CA GLN A 187 -5.49 -5.73 12.30
C GLN A 187 -6.58 -5.34 11.30
N GLY A 188 -7.85 -5.62 11.63
CA GLY A 188 -8.99 -5.23 10.80
C GLY A 188 -9.12 -3.71 10.65
N PHE A 189 -8.97 -2.98 11.76
CA PHE A 189 -9.00 -1.51 11.78
C PHE A 189 -7.88 -0.91 10.92
N MET A 190 -6.62 -1.34 11.14
CA MET A 190 -5.46 -0.85 10.39
C MET A 190 -5.51 -1.27 8.92
N HIS A 191 -6.05 -2.45 8.62
CA HIS A 191 -6.28 -2.87 7.23
C HIS A 191 -7.25 -1.91 6.53
N ASP A 192 -8.40 -1.60 7.14
CA ASP A 192 -9.39 -0.68 6.55
C ASP A 192 -8.78 0.71 6.27
N ILE A 193 -7.93 1.22 7.17
CA ILE A 193 -7.21 2.49 7.01
C ILE A 193 -6.28 2.46 5.79
N LEU A 194 -5.41 1.46 5.72
CA LEU A 194 -4.39 1.37 4.68
C LEU A 194 -4.99 0.99 3.32
N TRP A 195 -5.97 0.09 3.32
CA TRP A 195 -6.71 -0.35 2.14
C TRP A 195 -7.41 0.85 1.47
N ARG A 196 -8.06 1.72 2.26
CA ARG A 196 -8.69 2.96 1.79
C ARG A 196 -7.72 4.09 1.45
N ARG A 197 -6.43 3.96 1.77
CA ARG A 197 -5.40 5.00 1.59
C ARG A 197 -5.74 6.29 2.37
N ALA A 198 -6.24 6.16 3.60
CA ALA A 198 -6.58 7.31 4.41
C ALA A 198 -5.32 8.01 4.95
N SER A 199 -5.21 9.33 4.73
CA SER A 199 -4.09 10.14 5.25
C SER A 199 -4.22 10.41 6.74
N ASP A 200 -5.45 10.55 7.21
CA ASP A 200 -5.80 10.84 8.59
C ASP A 200 -7.03 10.04 8.96
N VAL A 201 -7.09 9.60 10.21
CA VAL A 201 -8.23 8.87 10.77
C VAL A 201 -8.52 9.44 12.13
N ASP A 202 -9.77 9.76 12.36
CA ASP A 202 -10.25 10.34 13.60
C ASP A 202 -11.32 9.43 14.20
N LEU A 203 -11.00 8.89 15.35
CA LEU A 203 -11.82 7.96 16.10
C LEU A 203 -12.34 8.69 17.34
N VAL A 204 -13.61 9.09 17.31
CA VAL A 204 -14.25 9.92 18.34
C VAL A 204 -15.31 9.10 19.05
N ARG A 205 -15.17 8.92 20.37
CA ARG A 205 -16.18 8.25 21.19
C ARG A 205 -17.45 9.11 21.27
N ASN A 206 -18.59 8.54 20.90
CA ASN A 206 -19.92 9.08 21.19
C ASN A 206 -20.59 8.23 22.29
N ASN A 207 -21.87 8.48 22.58
CA ASN A 207 -22.60 7.79 23.65
C ASN A 207 -22.86 6.30 23.36
N ASP A 208 -23.02 5.92 22.10
CA ASP A 208 -23.42 4.57 21.67
C ASP A 208 -22.33 3.83 20.87
N ARG A 209 -21.48 4.58 20.16
CA ARG A 209 -20.42 4.02 19.31
C ARG A 209 -19.26 4.99 19.16
N TYR A 210 -18.14 4.49 18.64
CA TYR A 210 -17.09 5.32 18.10
C TYR A 210 -17.43 5.76 16.67
N ARG A 211 -17.45 7.07 16.45
CA ARG A 211 -17.53 7.66 15.12
C ARG A 211 -16.16 7.62 14.48
N MET A 212 -16.12 7.15 13.24
CA MET A 212 -14.90 7.02 12.45
C MET A 212 -14.95 7.94 11.24
N VAL A 213 -13.99 8.87 11.19
CA VAL A 213 -13.85 9.80 10.08
C VAL A 213 -12.51 9.56 9.41
N TYR A 214 -12.54 9.02 8.20
CA TYR A 214 -11.37 8.83 7.35
C TYR A 214 -11.14 10.06 6.49
N ARG A 215 -9.91 10.51 6.32
CA ARG A 215 -9.56 11.48 5.29
C ARG A 215 -8.94 10.76 4.11
N VAL A 216 -9.72 10.55 3.04
CA VAL A 216 -9.25 9.90 1.81
C VAL A 216 -9.17 10.94 0.70
N ASP A 217 -8.00 11.04 0.07
CA ASP A 217 -7.74 12.03 -0.99
C ASP A 217 -8.17 13.47 -0.60
N GLY A 218 -8.01 13.82 0.68
CA GLY A 218 -8.27 15.16 1.24
C GLY A 218 -9.68 15.37 1.82
N LEU A 219 -10.64 14.48 1.57
CA LEU A 219 -12.02 14.63 2.05
C LEU A 219 -12.34 13.73 3.24
N PRO A 220 -13.05 14.25 4.25
CA PRO A 220 -13.61 13.42 5.31
C PRO A 220 -14.69 12.51 4.73
N THR A 221 -14.57 11.22 4.98
CA THR A 221 -15.52 10.17 4.64
C THR A 221 -15.86 9.45 5.93
N GLU A 222 -17.13 9.46 6.30
CA GLU A 222 -17.61 8.82 7.52
C GLU A 222 -18.02 7.38 7.23
N ARG A 223 -17.71 6.50 8.17
CA ARG A 223 -18.25 5.14 8.16
C ARG A 223 -19.53 5.11 9.00
N PRO A 224 -20.72 4.90 8.40
CA PRO A 224 -22.00 5.01 9.12
C PRO A 224 -22.12 4.03 10.28
N GLU A 225 -21.53 2.84 10.14
CA GLU A 225 -21.58 1.77 11.15
C GLU A 225 -20.83 2.17 12.43
N GLY A 226 -19.69 2.88 12.29
CA GLY A 226 -18.77 3.14 13.39
C GLY A 226 -18.14 1.87 13.96
N LEU A 227 -17.55 1.99 15.15
CA LEU A 227 -17.08 0.85 15.96
C LEU A 227 -17.87 0.78 17.27
N PRO A 228 -18.25 -0.42 17.75
CA PRO A 228 -18.77 -0.59 19.10
C PRO A 228 -17.83 0.03 20.16
N LEU A 229 -18.39 0.49 21.29
CA LEU A 229 -17.60 1.15 22.34
C LEU A 229 -16.48 0.26 22.88
N GLU A 230 -16.76 -1.03 23.08
CA GLU A 230 -15.79 -1.99 23.59
C GLU A 230 -14.63 -2.20 22.60
N ASP A 231 -14.95 -2.46 21.32
CA ASP A 231 -13.95 -2.64 20.27
C ASP A 231 -13.09 -1.39 20.08
N GLY A 232 -13.71 -0.21 20.11
CA GLY A 232 -12.98 1.05 20.00
C GLY A 232 -12.03 1.28 21.19
N ASP A 233 -12.48 0.99 22.41
CA ASP A 233 -11.63 1.10 23.62
C ASP A 233 -10.45 0.12 23.56
N ARG A 234 -10.66 -1.11 23.04
CA ARG A 234 -9.61 -2.11 22.80
C ARG A 234 -8.59 -1.64 21.77
N VAL A 235 -9.05 -1.13 20.62
CA VAL A 235 -8.16 -0.57 19.57
C VAL A 235 -7.33 0.59 20.11
N VAL A 236 -7.93 1.54 20.85
CA VAL A 236 -7.20 2.67 21.45
C VAL A 236 -6.15 2.18 22.43
N ARG A 237 -6.48 1.23 23.32
CA ARG A 237 -5.56 0.65 24.29
C ARG A 237 -4.38 -0.04 23.60
N PHE A 238 -4.66 -0.88 22.61
CA PHE A 238 -3.64 -1.63 21.88
C PHE A 238 -2.69 -0.70 21.12
N LEU A 239 -3.24 0.30 20.42
CA LEU A 239 -2.44 1.30 19.70
C LEU A 239 -1.57 2.14 20.63
N LYS A 240 -2.04 2.49 21.83
CA LYS A 240 -1.21 3.16 22.86
C LYS A 240 -0.04 2.30 23.27
N GLY A 241 -0.26 1.01 23.54
CA GLY A 241 0.80 0.06 23.90
C GLY A 241 1.88 -0.04 22.82
N ILE A 242 1.50 -0.23 21.56
CA ILE A 242 2.47 -0.37 20.47
C ILE A 242 3.16 0.96 20.09
N ALA A 243 2.54 2.11 20.40
CA ALA A 243 3.10 3.44 20.18
C ALA A 243 3.98 3.93 21.34
N GLY A 244 4.12 3.14 22.41
CA GLY A 244 4.92 3.51 23.59
C GLY A 244 4.25 4.55 24.49
N LEU A 245 2.93 4.67 24.40
CA LEU A 245 2.12 5.61 25.19
C LEU A 245 1.69 4.97 26.51
N ASN A 246 1.43 5.80 27.52
CA ASN A 246 0.92 5.31 28.80
C ASN A 246 -0.56 4.93 28.67
N VAL A 247 -0.85 3.64 28.77
CA VAL A 247 -2.20 3.07 28.64
C VAL A 247 -3.16 3.59 29.71
N GLU A 248 -2.70 3.74 30.95
CA GLU A 248 -3.49 4.16 32.11
C GLU A 248 -3.89 5.65 32.04
N GLU A 249 -3.05 6.49 31.42
CA GLU A 249 -3.35 7.91 31.26
C GLU A 249 -4.34 8.13 30.11
N ARG A 250 -5.59 8.46 30.45
CA ARG A 250 -6.69 8.66 29.49
C ARG A 250 -7.15 10.11 29.33
N ARG A 251 -6.62 11.03 30.15
CA ARG A 251 -7.07 12.43 30.21
C ARG A 251 -6.15 13.37 29.45
N LYS A 252 -4.83 13.20 29.60
CA LYS A 252 -3.84 14.07 28.97
C LYS A 252 -3.56 13.69 27.52
N PRO A 253 -3.30 14.66 26.63
CA PRO A 253 -2.85 14.37 25.28
C PRO A 253 -1.52 13.61 25.26
N GLN A 254 -1.41 12.59 24.42
CA GLN A 254 -0.21 11.80 24.21
C GLN A 254 0.11 11.69 22.71
N LEU A 255 1.41 11.57 22.39
CA LEU A 255 1.89 11.47 21.01
C LEU A 255 2.94 10.37 20.90
N GLY A 256 2.73 9.43 19.97
CA GLY A 256 3.63 8.33 19.69
C GLY A 256 3.71 8.06 18.19
N LYS A 257 4.52 7.08 17.80
CA LYS A 257 4.71 6.69 16.40
C LYS A 257 4.71 5.18 16.26
N ILE A 258 4.15 4.71 15.15
CA ILE A 258 4.15 3.30 14.74
C ILE A 258 4.49 3.20 13.26
N LYS A 259 4.81 2.01 12.77
CA LYS A 259 4.92 1.77 11.33
C LYS A 259 3.97 0.65 10.91
N ALA A 260 3.28 0.81 9.79
CA ALA A 260 2.29 -0.15 9.32
C ALA A 260 2.37 -0.33 7.79
N ALA A 261 2.27 -1.56 7.30
CA ALA A 261 2.14 -1.84 5.86
C ALA A 261 1.16 -2.97 5.60
N LEU A 262 0.39 -2.87 4.52
CA LEU A 262 -0.38 -4.01 3.99
C LEU A 262 0.59 -5.13 3.59
N LEU A 263 0.27 -6.37 3.94
CA LEU A 263 1.09 -7.53 3.55
C LEU A 263 1.15 -7.73 2.03
N THR A 264 0.14 -7.25 1.31
CA THR A 264 0.07 -7.31 -0.16
C THR A 264 0.93 -6.28 -0.88
N LYS A 265 1.54 -5.32 -0.16
CA LYS A 265 2.34 -4.24 -0.72
C LYS A 265 3.82 -4.48 -0.38
N ASP A 266 4.65 -4.72 -1.39
CA ASP A 266 6.11 -4.88 -1.29
C ASP A 266 6.85 -3.56 -1.00
N GLY A 267 6.34 -2.77 -0.04
CA GLY A 267 6.86 -1.45 0.31
C GLY A 267 7.43 -1.39 1.73
N SER A 268 8.21 -0.32 2.00
CA SER A 268 8.54 0.05 3.37
C SER A 268 7.25 0.37 4.15
N PRO A 269 7.15 -0.02 5.43
CA PRO A 269 5.99 0.29 6.24
C PRO A 269 5.84 1.81 6.41
N ASP A 270 4.62 2.28 6.24
CA ASP A 270 4.24 3.68 6.35
C ASP A 270 4.35 4.10 7.83
N GLU A 271 5.07 5.19 8.11
CA GLU A 271 5.12 5.75 9.45
C GLU A 271 3.80 6.47 9.76
N MET A 272 3.23 6.18 10.92
CA MET A 272 1.99 6.77 11.39
C MET A 272 2.19 7.38 12.76
N GLU A 273 1.74 8.61 12.91
CA GLU A 273 1.68 9.34 14.17
C GLU A 273 0.38 8.97 14.89
N VAL A 274 0.52 8.52 16.13
CA VAL A 274 -0.57 8.10 17.01
C VAL A 274 -0.76 9.18 18.06
N GLN A 275 -1.88 9.90 17.98
CA GLN A 275 -2.23 10.92 18.96
C GLN A 275 -3.46 10.47 19.73
N THR A 276 -3.40 10.49 21.06
CA THR A 276 -4.58 10.30 21.91
C THR A 276 -4.84 11.53 22.74
N SER A 277 -6.11 11.79 23.06
CA SER A 277 -6.51 12.92 23.90
C SER A 277 -7.81 12.60 24.64
N GLY A 278 -7.90 12.96 25.91
CA GLY A 278 -9.13 12.84 26.67
C GLY A 278 -10.22 13.79 26.16
N SER A 279 -11.46 13.32 26.14
CA SER A 279 -12.66 14.13 25.90
C SER A 279 -13.73 13.84 26.96
N THR A 280 -14.80 14.63 26.98
CA THR A 280 -15.95 14.40 27.88
C THR A 280 -16.62 13.05 27.65
N ALA A 281 -16.63 12.57 26.40
CA ALA A 281 -17.19 11.29 26.02
C ALA A 281 -16.16 10.15 26.06
N GLY A 282 -14.91 10.38 26.48
CA GLY A 282 -13.84 9.37 26.56
C GLY A 282 -12.64 9.67 25.65
N GLU A 283 -11.73 8.71 25.47
CA GLU A 283 -10.47 8.96 24.75
C GLU A 283 -10.70 9.04 23.24
N ARG A 284 -10.23 10.13 22.62
CA ARG A 284 -10.20 10.31 21.16
C ARG A 284 -8.85 9.87 20.64
N LEU A 285 -8.85 9.08 19.57
CA LEU A 285 -7.64 8.66 18.86
C LEU A 285 -7.61 9.34 17.49
N ARG A 286 -6.47 9.93 17.15
CA ARG A 286 -6.15 10.40 15.82
C ARG A 286 -4.91 9.66 15.31
N LEU A 287 -5.05 9.03 14.16
CA LEU A 287 -3.94 8.45 13.42
C LEU A 287 -3.66 9.34 12.21
N ARG A 288 -2.41 9.73 12.02
CA ARG A 288 -1.99 10.48 10.86
C ARG A 288 -0.85 9.76 10.17
N GLN A 289 -1.03 9.42 8.90
CA GLN A 289 0.08 8.92 8.09
C GLN A 289 1.09 10.05 7.93
N VAL A 290 2.31 9.82 8.41
CA VAL A 290 3.45 10.71 8.18
C VAL A 290 3.95 10.41 6.77
N GLY A 291 3.31 11.05 5.79
CA GLY A 291 3.76 10.95 4.41
C GLY A 291 5.08 11.68 4.24
N SER A 292 6.06 11.04 3.59
CA SER A 292 6.99 11.80 2.77
C SER A 292 6.14 12.49 1.70
N ALA A 293 6.30 13.80 1.52
CA ALA A 293 5.80 14.40 0.29
C ALA A 293 6.47 13.63 -0.84
N GLU A 294 5.73 12.82 -1.61
CA GLU A 294 6.28 12.18 -2.80
C GLU A 294 6.98 13.28 -3.58
N VAL A 295 8.29 13.14 -3.75
CA VAL A 295 9.08 14.22 -4.32
C VAL A 295 8.82 14.24 -5.82
N ARG A 296 7.75 14.92 -6.20
CA ARG A 296 7.25 15.01 -7.57
C ARG A 296 8.19 15.85 -8.42
N ARG A 297 8.32 15.47 -9.69
CA ARG A 297 8.97 16.30 -10.71
C ARG A 297 8.01 17.40 -11.15
N LEU A 298 8.53 18.47 -11.73
CA LEU A 298 7.72 19.56 -12.29
C LEU A 298 6.66 19.06 -13.28
N ALA A 299 6.95 18.01 -14.05
CA ALA A 299 6.00 17.39 -14.99
C ALA A 299 4.83 16.65 -14.32
N GLU A 300 4.96 16.29 -13.05
CA GLU A 300 3.98 15.46 -12.33
C GLU A 300 3.03 16.29 -11.44
N ILE A 301 3.25 17.60 -11.30
CA ILE A 301 2.42 18.46 -10.44
C ILE A 301 1.00 18.67 -11.01
N GLY A 302 0.78 18.35 -12.29
CA GLY A 302 -0.53 18.39 -12.92
C GLY A 302 -0.82 19.68 -13.70
N MET A 303 0.20 20.45 -14.06
CA MET A 303 0.06 21.58 -14.98
C MET A 303 -0.09 21.09 -16.42
N ALA A 304 -0.89 21.76 -17.25
CA ALA A 304 -0.95 21.41 -18.67
C ALA A 304 0.38 21.74 -19.37
N PRO A 305 0.77 20.97 -20.42
CA PRO A 305 2.10 21.09 -21.04
C PRO A 305 2.49 22.52 -21.45
N ALA A 306 1.55 23.26 -22.07
CA ALA A 306 1.82 24.64 -22.51
C ALA A 306 2.09 25.63 -21.35
N ARG A 307 1.46 25.43 -20.19
CA ARG A 307 1.69 26.26 -19.00
C ARG A 307 2.95 25.82 -18.26
N GLN A 308 3.21 24.51 -18.25
CA GLN A 308 4.42 23.95 -17.67
C GLN A 308 5.66 24.51 -18.37
N GLU A 309 5.63 24.65 -19.70
CA GLU A 309 6.74 25.26 -20.45
C GLU A 309 6.94 26.74 -20.08
N LYS A 310 5.84 27.51 -19.90
CA LYS A 310 5.95 28.89 -19.39
C LYS A 310 6.59 28.93 -18.01
N LEU A 311 6.14 28.10 -17.08
CA LEU A 311 6.74 28.04 -15.73
C LEU A 311 8.22 27.65 -15.81
N LYS A 312 8.57 26.67 -16.65
CA LYS A 312 9.95 26.25 -16.90
C LYS A 312 10.81 27.39 -17.41
N SER A 313 10.32 28.18 -18.37
CA SER A 313 11.06 29.37 -18.85
C SER A 313 11.31 30.42 -17.75
N LEU A 314 10.41 30.54 -16.76
CA LEU A 314 10.64 31.45 -15.61
C LEU A 314 11.64 30.87 -14.62
N ILE A 315 11.65 29.54 -14.46
CA ILE A 315 12.60 28.81 -13.63
C ILE A 315 14.02 28.96 -14.20
N GLU A 316 14.19 28.86 -15.52
CA GLU A 316 15.50 28.94 -16.21
C GLU A 316 16.17 30.33 -16.16
N GLN A 317 15.43 31.39 -15.87
CA GLN A 317 16.04 32.71 -15.67
C GLN A 317 17.01 32.68 -14.48
N ARG A 318 18.15 33.37 -14.53
CA ARG A 318 19.16 33.28 -13.46
C ARG A 318 18.72 33.85 -12.11
N HIS A 319 18.00 34.96 -12.14
CA HIS A 319 17.57 35.67 -10.94
C HIS A 319 16.06 35.97 -11.02
N GLY A 320 15.51 36.56 -9.97
CA GLY A 320 14.09 36.91 -9.86
C GLY A 320 13.31 36.05 -8.86
N LEU A 321 12.05 36.42 -8.65
CA LEU A 321 11.14 35.88 -7.65
C LEU A 321 9.94 35.19 -8.31
N ILE A 322 9.67 33.95 -7.89
CA ILE A 322 8.44 33.23 -8.21
C ILE A 322 7.69 32.98 -6.91
N LEU A 323 6.44 33.45 -6.85
CA LEU A 323 5.55 33.18 -5.74
C LEU A 323 4.85 31.84 -5.94
N VAL A 324 4.83 31.02 -4.90
CA VAL A 324 4.07 29.77 -4.84
C VAL A 324 2.94 29.92 -3.84
N SER A 325 1.70 29.86 -4.31
CA SER A 325 0.54 30.19 -3.49
C SER A 325 -0.56 29.14 -3.56
N GLY A 326 -1.38 29.13 -2.53
CA GLY A 326 -2.55 28.28 -2.36
C GLY A 326 -2.87 28.11 -0.87
N PRO A 327 -4.09 27.69 -0.53
CA PRO A 327 -4.49 27.42 0.84
C PRO A 327 -3.80 26.16 1.37
N ARG A 328 -3.86 25.97 2.69
CA ARG A 328 -3.35 24.76 3.34
C ARG A 328 -3.93 23.48 2.70
N GLY A 329 -3.07 22.50 2.46
CA GLY A 329 -3.47 21.22 1.86
C GLY A 329 -3.67 21.25 0.34
N SER A 330 -3.40 22.36 -0.35
CA SER A 330 -3.46 22.47 -1.82
C SER A 330 -2.21 21.95 -2.55
N GLY A 331 -1.22 21.39 -1.82
CA GLY A 331 0.00 20.82 -2.41
C GLY A 331 1.11 21.85 -2.66
N VAL A 332 1.04 23.05 -2.08
CA VAL A 332 2.03 24.12 -2.23
C VAL A 332 3.45 23.65 -1.92
N THR A 333 3.66 22.93 -0.82
CA THR A 333 4.99 22.38 -0.46
C THR A 333 5.50 21.41 -1.53
N THR A 334 4.62 20.60 -2.12
CA THR A 334 5.00 19.68 -3.22
C THR A 334 5.44 20.46 -4.46
N THR A 335 4.71 21.52 -4.83
CA THR A 335 5.11 22.39 -5.96
C THR A 335 6.40 23.16 -5.65
N PHE A 336 6.54 23.68 -4.43
CA PHE A 336 7.74 24.37 -3.95
C PHE A 336 8.99 23.47 -4.03
N TYR A 337 8.90 22.22 -3.59
CA TYR A 337 9.99 21.25 -3.77
C TYR A 337 10.22 20.89 -5.24
N ALA A 338 9.16 20.76 -6.04
CA ALA A 338 9.28 20.45 -7.46
C ALA A 338 10.00 21.56 -8.25
N VAL A 339 9.76 22.84 -7.95
CA VAL A 339 10.46 23.96 -8.60
C VAL A 339 11.90 24.10 -8.12
N LEU A 340 12.19 23.83 -6.83
CA LEU A 340 13.57 23.82 -6.33
C LEU A 340 14.41 22.71 -6.97
N ARG A 341 13.85 21.51 -7.08
CA ARG A 341 14.52 20.35 -7.73
C ARG A 341 14.56 20.42 -9.25
N ALA A 342 13.88 21.39 -9.86
CA ALA A 342 14.04 21.65 -11.29
C ALA A 342 15.42 22.25 -11.60
N HIS A 343 16.10 22.81 -10.58
CA HIS A 343 17.48 23.25 -10.66
C HIS A 343 18.44 22.11 -10.36
N ASP A 344 19.59 22.15 -11.02
CA ASP A 344 20.68 21.22 -10.73
C ASP A 344 21.40 21.63 -9.44
N ALA A 345 21.22 20.85 -8.38
CA ALA A 345 21.80 21.09 -7.06
C ALA A 345 23.33 20.88 -7.01
N PHE A 346 23.94 20.29 -8.04
CA PHE A 346 25.40 20.22 -8.16
C PHE A 346 26.01 21.46 -8.81
N LEU A 347 25.21 22.20 -9.60
CA LEU A 347 25.64 23.43 -10.26
C LEU A 347 25.23 24.70 -9.50
N ASN A 348 24.23 24.60 -8.63
CA ASN A 348 23.68 25.73 -7.89
C ASN A 348 23.72 25.45 -6.40
N ASN A 349 24.15 26.42 -5.61
CA ASN A 349 24.04 26.39 -4.16
C ASN A 349 22.60 26.74 -3.72
N ILE A 350 21.82 25.73 -3.35
CA ILE A 350 20.41 25.88 -3.00
C ILE A 350 20.21 25.81 -1.49
N HIS A 351 19.61 26.86 -0.93
CA HIS A 351 19.24 26.92 0.49
C HIS A 351 17.73 27.14 0.65
N THR A 352 17.11 26.42 1.58
CA THR A 352 15.71 26.68 1.97
C THR A 352 15.60 27.08 3.43
N ILE A 353 14.50 27.75 3.77
CA ILE A 353 14.12 28.07 5.14
C ILE A 353 12.68 27.62 5.35
N GLU A 354 12.49 26.68 6.27
CA GLU A 354 11.21 26.00 6.45
C GLU A 354 10.93 25.79 7.93
N ARG A 355 9.65 25.82 8.34
CA ARG A 355 9.30 25.54 9.74
C ARG A 355 9.52 24.08 10.10
N GLN A 356 9.05 23.22 9.21
CA GLN A 356 9.15 21.78 9.35
C GLN A 356 9.27 21.16 7.96
N PRO A 357 10.50 20.83 7.50
CA PRO A 357 10.67 20.14 6.23
C PRO A 357 9.97 18.78 6.30
N ILE A 358 9.16 18.47 5.29
CA ILE A 358 8.36 17.23 5.25
C ILE A 358 9.24 16.03 4.87
N THR A 359 10.23 16.28 4.00
CA THR A 359 11.21 15.29 3.56
C THR A 359 12.54 15.98 3.34
N ALA A 360 13.62 15.23 3.52
CA ALA A 360 14.94 15.67 3.12
C ALA A 360 14.99 15.80 1.58
N LEU A 361 15.63 16.85 1.10
CA LEU A 361 15.90 17.07 -0.31
C LEU A 361 17.40 16.88 -0.58
N ASP A 362 17.72 16.00 -1.52
CA ASP A 362 19.12 15.68 -1.85
C ASP A 362 19.86 16.93 -2.35
N ASN A 363 21.05 17.18 -1.79
CA ASN A 363 21.94 18.29 -2.12
C ASN A 363 21.32 19.70 -1.96
N ILE A 364 20.26 19.84 -1.16
CA ILE A 364 19.66 21.14 -0.82
C ILE A 364 19.82 21.38 0.68
N THR A 365 20.37 22.54 1.07
CA THR A 365 20.57 22.89 2.47
C THR A 365 19.26 23.43 3.08
N GLN A 366 18.52 22.57 3.79
CA GLN A 366 17.26 22.94 4.43
C GLN A 366 17.48 23.48 5.85
N ASN A 367 17.23 24.77 6.06
CA ASN A 367 17.37 25.44 7.36
C ASN A 367 16.02 25.43 8.08
N LYS A 368 15.94 24.73 9.22
CA LYS A 368 14.72 24.67 10.03
C LYS A 368 14.57 25.91 10.91
N HIS A 369 13.39 26.53 10.91
CA HIS A 369 13.03 27.61 11.85
C HIS A 369 11.75 27.26 12.62
N ASP A 370 11.92 26.85 13.86
CA ASP A 370 10.80 26.55 14.76
C ASP A 370 10.51 27.76 15.65
N ARG A 371 9.35 28.40 15.46
CA ARG A 371 8.94 29.59 16.23
C ARG A 371 8.81 29.32 17.72
N SER A 372 8.62 28.07 18.14
CA SER A 372 8.45 27.71 19.55
C SER A 372 9.76 27.57 20.31
N THR A 373 10.87 27.37 19.60
CA THR A 373 12.17 27.01 20.20
C THR A 373 13.33 27.89 19.72
N SER A 374 13.15 28.67 18.64
CA SER A 374 14.21 29.51 18.07
C SER A 374 14.18 30.93 18.63
N ASP A 375 15.29 31.36 19.23
CA ASP A 375 15.52 32.76 19.68
C ASP A 375 15.73 33.74 18.51
N VAL A 376 15.96 33.22 17.29
CA VAL A 376 16.23 34.01 16.08
C VAL A 376 14.96 34.11 15.25
N SER A 377 14.58 35.32 14.79
CA SER A 377 13.43 35.52 13.89
C SER A 377 13.64 34.87 12.51
N TYR A 378 12.53 34.56 11.83
CA TYR A 378 12.56 33.99 10.48
C TYR A 378 13.34 34.88 9.49
N ALA A 379 13.09 36.19 9.51
CA ALA A 379 13.81 37.17 8.69
C ALA A 379 15.32 37.23 9.00
N ARG A 380 15.72 37.14 10.27
CA ARG A 380 17.14 37.11 10.66
C ARG A 380 17.85 35.83 10.22
N LEU A 381 17.14 34.70 10.24
CA LEU A 381 17.65 33.47 9.64
C LEU A 381 17.80 33.62 8.12
N LEU A 382 16.83 34.23 7.44
CA LEU A 382 16.92 34.55 6.01
C LEU A 382 18.13 35.41 5.69
N GLN A 383 18.36 36.47 6.46
CA GLN A 383 19.53 37.32 6.29
C GLN A 383 20.84 36.53 6.45
N THR A 384 20.88 35.55 7.37
CA THR A 384 22.04 34.68 7.57
C THR A 384 22.25 33.73 6.39
N VAL A 385 21.17 33.15 5.85
CA VAL A 385 21.22 32.32 4.66
C VAL A 385 21.68 33.13 3.44
N LEU A 386 21.17 34.35 3.26
CA LEU A 386 21.58 35.22 2.16
C LEU A 386 23.07 35.57 2.20
N ARG A 387 23.68 35.67 3.39
CA ARG A 387 25.14 35.88 3.51
C ARG A 387 26.00 34.66 3.15
N ARG A 388 25.41 33.48 2.99
CA ARG A 388 26.12 32.27 2.53
C ARG A 388 26.20 32.15 1.01
N GLU A 389 25.91 33.25 0.31
CA GLU A 389 25.93 33.33 -1.16
C GLU A 389 25.19 32.17 -1.88
N PRO A 390 23.94 31.82 -1.49
CA PRO A 390 23.14 30.89 -2.28
C PRO A 390 22.76 31.49 -3.63
N ASP A 391 22.87 30.69 -4.69
CA ASP A 391 22.33 31.02 -6.01
C ASP A 391 20.80 31.01 -6.00
N ILE A 392 20.22 30.08 -5.21
CA ILE A 392 18.78 29.84 -5.15
C ILE A 392 18.32 29.77 -3.70
N VAL A 393 17.28 30.54 -3.38
CA VAL A 393 16.71 30.61 -2.03
C VAL A 393 15.24 30.21 -2.04
N GLY A 394 14.91 29.18 -1.26
CA GLY A 394 13.54 28.76 -1.00
C GLY A 394 13.03 29.29 0.35
N ILE A 395 12.01 30.15 0.32
CA ILE A 395 11.31 30.66 1.49
C ILE A 395 10.02 29.85 1.64
N GLY A 396 10.01 28.90 2.58
CA GLY A 396 8.94 27.92 2.75
C GLY A 396 7.61 28.52 3.21
N GLU A 397 7.63 29.68 3.88
CA GLU A 397 6.45 30.44 4.30
C GLU A 397 6.83 31.92 4.48
N CYS A 398 6.08 32.86 3.89
CA CYS A 398 6.22 34.30 4.12
C CYS A 398 4.97 34.88 4.79
N GLU A 399 5.09 35.26 6.06
CA GLU A 399 3.99 35.80 6.86
C GLU A 399 4.18 37.28 7.26
N ASP A 400 5.39 37.81 7.09
CA ASP A 400 5.81 39.11 7.60
C ASP A 400 6.46 39.98 6.53
N ARG A 401 6.53 41.29 6.84
CA ARG A 401 7.07 42.31 5.93
C ARG A 401 8.58 42.22 5.78
N GLU A 402 9.29 41.95 6.87
CA GLU A 402 10.76 41.93 6.90
C GLU A 402 11.30 40.84 5.98
N THR A 403 10.72 39.64 6.03
CA THR A 403 11.03 38.51 5.14
C THR A 403 10.77 38.87 3.67
N ALA A 404 9.61 39.46 3.35
CA ALA A 404 9.27 39.83 1.98
C ALA A 404 10.20 40.92 1.41
N GLN A 405 10.56 41.91 2.23
CA GLN A 405 11.49 42.98 1.85
C GLN A 405 12.90 42.46 1.62
N LEU A 406 13.40 41.58 2.49
CA LEU A 406 14.70 40.93 2.32
C LEU A 406 14.73 40.09 1.05
N ALA A 407 13.67 39.30 0.82
CA ALA A 407 13.52 38.50 -0.40
C ALA A 407 13.54 39.41 -1.64
N ALA A 408 12.70 40.45 -1.68
CA ALA A 408 12.58 41.34 -2.84
C ALA A 408 13.92 42.02 -3.20
N ARG A 409 14.73 42.41 -2.20
CA ARG A 409 16.06 43.00 -2.43
C ARG A 409 17.08 42.03 -3.00
N ALA A 410 16.95 40.74 -2.73
CA ALA A 410 17.89 39.72 -3.19
C ALA A 410 17.60 39.20 -4.61
N THR A 411 16.51 39.67 -5.25
CA THR A 411 16.04 39.16 -6.55
C THR A 411 16.88 39.56 -7.76
N ASP A 412 17.76 40.56 -7.65
CA ASP A 412 18.58 41.02 -8.77
C ASP A 412 19.73 40.06 -9.08
N GLU A 413 20.22 39.35 -8.06
CA GLU A 413 21.39 38.48 -8.17
C GLU A 413 21.03 36.99 -8.07
N ARG A 414 19.83 36.67 -7.55
CA ARG A 414 19.49 35.31 -7.11
C ARG A 414 18.10 34.90 -7.53
N LYS A 415 17.88 33.59 -7.66
CA LYS A 415 16.55 33.01 -7.84
C LYS A 415 15.89 32.81 -6.48
N ILE A 416 14.67 33.30 -6.31
CA ILE A 416 13.92 33.16 -5.07
C ILE A 416 12.57 32.50 -5.36
N TYR A 417 12.27 31.47 -4.58
CA TYR A 417 10.95 30.86 -4.50
C TYR A 417 10.36 31.20 -3.15
N MET A 418 9.18 31.83 -3.13
CA MET A 418 8.56 32.22 -1.88
C MET A 418 7.14 31.73 -1.80
N VAL A 419 6.85 30.99 -0.74
CA VAL A 419 5.50 30.52 -0.46
C VAL A 419 4.72 31.62 0.25
N ILE A 420 3.56 31.96 -0.29
CA ILE A 420 2.64 32.94 0.30
C ILE A 420 1.20 32.44 0.21
N GLU A 421 0.44 32.55 1.30
CA GLU A 421 -0.96 32.12 1.29
C GLU A 421 -1.85 33.15 0.58
N GLY A 422 -2.63 32.67 -0.39
CA GLY A 422 -3.60 33.46 -1.14
C GLY A 422 -4.70 32.58 -1.71
N SER A 423 -5.90 33.14 -1.83
CA SER A 423 -7.05 32.45 -2.43
C SER A 423 -6.89 32.30 -3.95
N ASP A 424 -6.35 33.31 -4.62
CA ASP A 424 -5.97 33.26 -6.03
C ASP A 424 -4.60 33.93 -6.24
N ALA A 425 -4.09 33.92 -7.47
CA ALA A 425 -2.79 34.49 -7.83
C ALA A 425 -2.76 36.01 -7.66
N PHE A 426 -3.90 36.69 -7.76
CA PHE A 426 -3.98 38.13 -7.57
C PHE A 426 -4.03 38.51 -6.10
N ASP A 427 -4.72 37.75 -5.25
CA ASP A 427 -4.69 37.90 -3.79
C ASP A 427 -3.28 37.66 -3.25
N ALA A 428 -2.61 36.60 -3.73
CA ALA A 428 -1.21 36.33 -3.43
C ALA A 428 -0.29 37.50 -3.84
N LEU A 429 -0.50 38.07 -5.03
CA LEU A 429 0.21 39.25 -5.51
C LEU A 429 -0.05 40.45 -4.59
N THR A 430 -1.31 40.78 -4.28
CA THR A 430 -1.67 41.89 -3.40
C THR A 430 -1.06 41.74 -2.01
N ARG A 431 -1.08 40.52 -1.45
CA ARG A 431 -0.47 40.22 -0.16
C ARG A 431 1.05 40.41 -0.19
N TYR A 432 1.71 39.97 -1.25
CA TYR A 432 3.14 40.21 -1.45
C TYR A 432 3.45 41.71 -1.57
N LEU A 433 2.71 42.46 -2.39
CA LEU A 433 2.89 43.91 -2.54
C LEU A 433 2.71 44.64 -1.20
N LYS A 434 1.72 44.23 -0.40
CA LYS A 434 1.49 44.77 0.95
C LYS A 434 2.65 44.48 1.91
N PHE A 435 3.29 43.31 1.80
CA PHE A 435 4.45 42.96 2.62
C PHE A 435 5.75 43.62 2.16
N ALA A 436 5.94 43.79 0.86
CA ALA A 436 7.10 44.47 0.31
C ALA A 436 7.08 45.98 0.61
N GLU A 437 5.89 46.58 0.80
CA GLU A 437 5.61 48.00 1.04
C GLU A 437 5.98 48.94 -0.12
N ASP A 438 7.08 48.70 -0.81
CA ASP A 438 7.54 49.45 -1.99
C ASP A 438 7.20 48.68 -3.28
N PRO A 439 6.24 49.18 -4.10
CA PRO A 439 5.89 48.57 -5.37
C PRO A 439 7.07 48.48 -6.35
N ARG A 440 8.04 49.41 -6.30
CA ARG A 440 9.21 49.38 -7.19
C ARG A 440 10.11 48.20 -6.85
N LEU A 441 10.37 48.01 -5.56
CA LEU A 441 11.14 46.88 -5.07
C LEU A 441 10.44 45.56 -5.37
N ALA A 442 9.12 45.51 -5.19
CA ALA A 442 8.33 44.31 -5.42
C ALA A 442 8.24 43.92 -6.90
N ALA A 443 8.04 44.89 -7.79
CA ALA A 443 7.81 44.65 -9.21
C ALA A 443 9.11 44.32 -9.98
N ARG A 444 10.27 44.80 -9.51
CA ARG A 444 11.57 44.66 -10.20
C ARG A 444 11.95 43.20 -10.42
N GLY A 445 11.88 42.40 -9.36
CA GLY A 445 12.29 40.99 -9.39
C GLY A 445 11.18 39.99 -9.65
N LEU A 446 9.91 40.40 -9.62
CA LEU A 446 8.80 39.46 -9.71
C LEU A 446 8.64 38.92 -11.14
N LEU A 447 8.76 37.60 -11.27
CA LEU A 447 8.67 36.88 -12.55
C LEU A 447 7.28 36.27 -12.76
N GLY A 448 6.70 35.74 -11.69
CA GLY A 448 5.39 35.12 -11.77
C GLY A 448 4.82 34.72 -10.41
N VAL A 449 3.51 34.51 -10.42
CA VAL A 449 2.75 34.07 -9.26
C VAL A 449 1.97 32.83 -9.67
N THR A 450 2.19 31.74 -8.93
CA THR A 450 1.39 30.52 -9.06
C THR A 450 0.38 30.46 -7.93
N ASN A 451 -0.85 30.07 -8.24
CA ASN A 451 -1.83 29.70 -7.23
C ASN A 451 -2.44 28.35 -7.57
N GLN A 452 -2.65 27.49 -6.57
CA GLN A 452 -3.10 26.13 -6.81
C GLN A 452 -4.19 25.61 -5.88
N ARG A 453 -4.89 24.57 -6.35
CA ARG A 453 -5.80 23.71 -5.59
C ARG A 453 -5.60 22.25 -5.98
N LEU A 454 -6.00 21.32 -5.11
CA LEU A 454 -6.04 19.89 -5.45
C LEU A 454 -7.46 19.44 -5.77
N LEU A 455 -7.61 18.81 -6.93
CA LEU A 455 -8.81 18.07 -7.32
C LEU A 455 -8.54 16.58 -7.15
N ARG A 456 -9.57 15.82 -6.76
CA ARG A 456 -9.50 14.36 -6.86
C ARG A 456 -9.59 13.92 -8.32
N LYS A 457 -8.83 12.87 -8.67
CA LYS A 457 -8.88 12.24 -9.99
C LYS A 457 -9.98 11.20 -10.02
N LEU A 458 -10.74 11.12 -11.11
CA LEU A 458 -11.73 10.07 -11.28
C LEU A 458 -11.06 8.70 -11.36
N CYS A 459 -11.69 7.69 -10.75
CA CYS A 459 -11.24 6.32 -10.88
C CYS A 459 -11.35 5.88 -12.34
N THR A 460 -10.24 5.44 -12.94
CA THR A 460 -10.23 4.97 -14.34
C THR A 460 -11.01 3.68 -14.54
N THR A 461 -11.19 2.89 -13.48
CA THR A 461 -11.88 1.59 -13.50
C THR A 461 -13.40 1.71 -13.47
N CYS A 462 -13.94 2.63 -12.65
CA CYS A 462 -15.39 2.73 -12.42
C CYS A 462 -16.03 4.04 -12.90
N ARG A 463 -15.28 4.97 -13.52
CA ARG A 463 -15.89 6.22 -14.02
C ARG A 463 -16.93 5.93 -15.11
N GLU A 464 -18.03 6.67 -15.06
CA GLU A 464 -19.10 6.62 -16.06
C GLU A 464 -18.96 7.77 -17.05
N ALA A 465 -19.04 7.46 -18.34
CA ALA A 465 -19.18 8.47 -19.38
C ALA A 465 -20.65 8.90 -19.50
N PHE A 466 -20.90 10.20 -19.59
CA PHE A 466 -22.25 10.73 -19.83
C PHE A 466 -22.17 11.90 -20.81
N ARG A 467 -23.26 12.14 -21.53
CA ARG A 467 -23.38 13.31 -22.40
C ARG A 467 -23.81 14.51 -21.55
N PRO A 468 -23.00 15.57 -21.45
CA PRO A 468 -23.38 16.76 -20.71
C PRO A 468 -24.57 17.48 -21.38
N ASP A 469 -25.43 18.06 -20.55
CA ASP A 469 -26.53 18.91 -20.99
C ASP A 469 -25.95 20.15 -21.74
N PRO A 470 -26.34 20.40 -23.01
CA PRO A 470 -25.88 21.55 -23.77
C PRO A 470 -26.12 22.90 -23.06
N ALA A 471 -27.19 23.02 -22.27
CA ALA A 471 -27.47 24.23 -21.51
C ALA A 471 -26.41 24.48 -20.43
N LYS A 472 -25.89 23.43 -19.78
CA LYS A 472 -24.80 23.53 -18.79
C LYS A 472 -23.47 23.88 -19.46
N LEU A 473 -23.17 23.33 -20.64
CA LEU A 473 -21.97 23.67 -21.40
C LEU A 473 -21.94 25.16 -21.79
N LYS A 474 -23.07 25.69 -22.25
CA LYS A 474 -23.20 27.10 -22.61
C LYS A 474 -22.95 28.03 -21.42
N LYS A 475 -23.47 27.69 -20.23
CA LYS A 475 -23.19 28.46 -19.00
C LYS A 475 -21.71 28.45 -18.59
N LEU A 476 -20.97 27.42 -18.95
CA LEU A 476 -19.55 27.27 -18.67
C LEU A 476 -18.65 27.83 -19.79
N ASN A 477 -19.23 28.49 -20.81
CA ASN A 477 -18.52 28.97 -22.00
C ASN A 477 -17.72 27.87 -22.73
N LEU A 478 -18.23 26.63 -22.72
CA LEU A 478 -17.61 25.50 -23.40
C LEU A 478 -18.27 25.25 -24.77
N PRO A 479 -17.49 24.94 -25.83
CA PRO A 479 -18.04 24.65 -27.15
C PRO A 479 -18.77 23.30 -27.13
N ALA A 480 -20.10 23.33 -27.19
CA ALA A 480 -20.93 22.13 -27.15
C ALA A 480 -20.62 21.15 -28.29
N ASP A 481 -20.19 21.67 -29.44
CA ASP A 481 -19.93 20.88 -30.66
C ASP A 481 -18.63 20.08 -30.58
N LYS A 482 -17.72 20.40 -29.65
CA LYS A 482 -16.41 19.73 -29.51
C LYS A 482 -16.36 18.74 -28.34
N ILE A 483 -17.37 18.70 -27.49
CA ILE A 483 -17.39 17.91 -26.26
C ILE A 483 -18.46 16.82 -26.37
N GLU A 484 -18.03 15.61 -26.70
CA GLU A 484 -18.95 14.47 -26.85
C GLU A 484 -19.39 13.88 -25.50
N ARG A 485 -18.46 13.79 -24.54
CA ARG A 485 -18.67 13.09 -23.27
C ARG A 485 -17.88 13.72 -22.12
N PHE A 486 -18.48 13.72 -20.94
CA PHE A 486 -17.81 13.95 -19.67
C PHE A 486 -17.80 12.68 -18.84
N PHE A 487 -16.98 12.67 -17.79
CA PHE A 487 -16.89 11.56 -16.85
C PHE A 487 -17.36 11.97 -15.46
N ARG A 488 -18.00 11.03 -14.76
CA ARG A 488 -18.45 11.19 -13.37
C ARG A 488 -18.22 9.90 -12.57
N PRO A 489 -18.24 9.97 -11.23
CA PRO A 489 -18.32 8.77 -10.40
C PRO A 489 -19.59 7.97 -10.70
N PRO A 490 -19.62 6.66 -10.38
CA PRO A 490 -20.83 5.85 -10.48
C PRO A 490 -21.99 6.52 -9.74
N THR A 491 -23.16 6.61 -10.39
CA THR A 491 -24.36 7.18 -9.74
C THR A 491 -25.16 6.12 -9.01
N GLU A 492 -25.10 4.89 -9.50
CA GLU A 492 -25.78 3.72 -8.93
C GLU A 492 -24.73 2.70 -8.47
N PRO A 493 -25.00 1.94 -7.39
CA PRO A 493 -24.13 0.85 -6.99
C PRO A 493 -24.08 -0.20 -8.11
N ILE A 494 -22.87 -0.64 -8.44
CA ILE A 494 -22.69 -1.72 -9.41
C ILE A 494 -23.15 -3.00 -8.71
N LEU A 495 -24.15 -3.70 -9.24
CA LEU A 495 -24.67 -4.92 -8.62
C LEU A 495 -24.14 -6.18 -9.34
N ASP A 496 -23.89 -7.25 -8.58
CA ASP A 496 -23.63 -8.57 -9.13
C ASP A 496 -24.93 -9.23 -9.65
N LYS A 497 -24.82 -10.40 -10.29
CA LYS A 497 -25.99 -11.16 -10.78
C LYS A 497 -26.96 -11.60 -9.67
N LYS A 498 -26.55 -11.49 -8.40
CA LYS A 498 -27.32 -11.85 -7.21
C LYS A 498 -27.87 -10.61 -6.47
N GLY A 499 -27.62 -9.41 -6.97
CA GLY A 499 -28.05 -8.14 -6.37
C GLY A 499 -27.13 -7.60 -5.26
N ASN A 500 -25.94 -8.16 -5.06
CA ASN A 500 -24.97 -7.65 -4.09
C ASN A 500 -24.18 -6.49 -4.69
N GLU A 501 -23.90 -5.46 -3.89
CA GLU A 501 -23.08 -4.33 -4.30
C GLU A 501 -21.61 -4.74 -4.52
N ILE A 502 -21.09 -4.45 -5.71
CA ILE A 502 -19.70 -4.60 -6.09
C ILE A 502 -19.00 -3.28 -5.81
N ILE A 503 -18.19 -3.26 -4.76
CA ILE A 503 -17.31 -2.13 -4.46
C ILE A 503 -16.09 -2.21 -5.38
N CYS A 504 -15.83 -1.14 -6.12
CA CYS A 504 -14.64 -1.07 -6.97
C CYS A 504 -13.37 -1.22 -6.13
N GLU A 505 -12.55 -2.26 -6.38
CA GLU A 505 -11.33 -2.55 -5.61
C GLU A 505 -10.27 -1.44 -5.73
N SER A 506 -10.25 -0.72 -6.86
CA SER A 506 -9.27 0.34 -7.10
C SER A 506 -9.53 1.59 -6.25
N CYS A 507 -10.75 2.15 -6.32
CA CYS A 507 -11.11 3.38 -5.61
C CYS A 507 -11.87 3.16 -4.31
N GLN A 508 -12.25 1.91 -4.05
CA GLN A 508 -12.83 1.44 -2.80
C GLN A 508 -14.19 2.09 -2.52
N GLY A 509 -14.98 2.22 -3.59
CA GLY A 509 -16.31 2.82 -3.57
C GLY A 509 -16.31 4.35 -3.59
N THR A 510 -15.15 5.03 -3.50
CA THR A 510 -15.13 6.50 -3.47
C THR A 510 -15.42 7.15 -4.84
N GLY A 511 -15.22 6.40 -5.94
CA GLY A 511 -15.29 6.93 -7.31
C GLY A 511 -14.09 7.78 -7.74
N TYR A 512 -13.13 8.02 -6.84
CA TYR A 512 -11.93 8.82 -7.08
C TYR A 512 -10.66 8.06 -6.65
N LEU A 513 -9.54 8.32 -7.33
CA LEU A 513 -8.26 7.69 -7.01
C LEU A 513 -7.11 8.68 -7.15
N GLY A 514 -6.65 9.20 -6.02
CA GLY A 514 -5.55 10.15 -5.97
C GLY A 514 -5.99 11.56 -6.33
N ARG A 515 -5.00 12.47 -6.42
CA ARG A 515 -5.22 13.90 -6.62
C ARG A 515 -4.39 14.45 -7.77
N THR A 516 -4.77 15.62 -8.26
CA THR A 516 -4.04 16.40 -9.26
C THR A 516 -4.21 17.89 -8.96
N ALA A 517 -3.17 18.70 -9.16
CA ALA A 517 -3.27 20.13 -8.92
C ALA A 517 -3.90 20.85 -10.11
N ILE A 518 -4.76 21.82 -9.87
CA ILE A 518 -5.05 22.88 -10.84
C ILE A 518 -4.21 24.08 -10.44
N ILE A 519 -3.46 24.64 -11.38
CA ILE A 519 -2.48 25.70 -11.11
C ILE A 519 -2.72 26.82 -12.11
N GLU A 520 -3.09 27.99 -11.62
CA GLU A 520 -3.05 29.20 -12.42
C GLU A 520 -1.66 29.86 -12.29
N LEU A 521 -1.20 30.42 -13.40
CA LEU A 521 0.12 31.05 -13.51
C LEU A 521 -0.05 32.46 -14.06
N LEU A 522 0.15 33.45 -13.21
CA LEU A 522 0.32 34.84 -13.60
C LEU A 522 1.79 35.05 -13.96
N VAL A 523 2.07 35.31 -15.23
CA VAL A 523 3.41 35.73 -15.68
C VAL A 523 3.47 37.25 -15.60
N VAL A 524 4.51 37.79 -14.95
CA VAL A 524 4.70 39.23 -14.79
C VAL A 524 5.60 39.75 -15.90
N ASP A 525 4.97 40.20 -16.98
CA ASP A 525 5.62 40.88 -18.09
C ASP A 525 5.74 42.40 -17.82
N ASP A 526 6.31 43.13 -18.78
CA ASP A 526 6.53 44.58 -18.65
C ASP A 526 5.22 45.36 -18.47
N ALA A 527 4.15 44.97 -19.18
CA ALA A 527 2.85 45.62 -19.07
C ALA A 527 2.23 45.42 -17.67
N ILE A 528 2.30 44.22 -17.11
CA ILE A 528 1.84 43.97 -15.74
C ILE A 528 2.75 44.67 -14.73
N ARG A 529 4.06 44.72 -14.99
CA ARG A 529 5.01 45.42 -14.13
C ARG A 529 4.71 46.92 -14.05
N GLU A 530 4.44 47.57 -15.17
CA GLU A 530 4.01 48.97 -15.22
C GLU A 530 2.73 49.20 -14.41
N LEU A 531 1.72 48.33 -14.55
CA LEU A 531 0.50 48.42 -13.76
C LEU A 531 0.74 48.29 -12.26
N ILE A 532 1.68 47.44 -11.83
CA ILE A 532 2.08 47.33 -10.42
C ILE A 532 2.75 48.63 -9.96
N LEU A 533 3.63 49.21 -10.77
CA LEU A 533 4.34 50.46 -10.47
C LEU A 533 3.39 51.67 -10.39
N GLU A 534 2.33 51.69 -11.20
CA GLU A 534 1.26 52.68 -11.16
C GLU A 534 0.35 52.54 -9.91
N GLY A 535 0.42 51.42 -9.19
CA GLY A 535 -0.55 51.10 -8.15
C GLY A 535 -1.95 50.84 -8.71
N ALA A 536 -2.04 50.27 -9.92
CA ALA A 536 -3.31 49.97 -10.57
C ALA A 536 -4.15 48.98 -9.74
N SER A 537 -5.48 49.04 -9.93
CA SER A 537 -6.38 48.07 -9.29
C SER A 537 -6.12 46.65 -9.77
N VAL A 538 -6.43 45.68 -8.91
CA VAL A 538 -6.33 44.24 -9.23
C VAL A 538 -7.13 43.89 -10.48
N ASP A 539 -8.28 44.53 -10.71
CA ASP A 539 -9.10 44.30 -11.91
C ASP A 539 -8.40 44.72 -13.21
N ARG A 540 -7.62 45.82 -13.19
CA ARG A 540 -6.81 46.22 -14.35
C ARG A 540 -5.71 45.19 -14.62
N ILE A 541 -5.00 44.76 -13.58
CA ILE A 541 -3.95 43.73 -13.68
C ILE A 541 -4.54 42.42 -14.20
N LYS A 542 -5.69 41.99 -13.66
CA LYS A 542 -6.42 40.80 -14.11
C LYS A 542 -6.83 40.92 -15.57
N THR A 543 -7.36 42.07 -15.98
CA THR A 543 -7.72 42.32 -17.39
C THR A 543 -6.50 42.18 -18.31
N GLN A 544 -5.36 42.74 -17.92
CA GLN A 544 -4.12 42.61 -18.68
C GLN A 544 -3.62 41.16 -18.72
N ALA A 545 -3.64 40.45 -17.59
CA ALA A 545 -3.28 39.04 -17.53
C ALA A 545 -4.17 38.15 -18.43
N ARG A 546 -5.47 38.45 -18.50
CA ARG A 546 -6.41 37.78 -19.42
C ARG A 546 -6.07 38.05 -20.88
N ARG A 547 -5.67 39.27 -21.25
CA ARG A 547 -5.16 39.60 -22.60
C ARG A 547 -3.89 38.80 -22.92
N ASN A 548 -3.05 38.57 -21.91
CA ASN A 548 -1.85 37.72 -21.99
C ASN A 548 -2.16 36.20 -21.97
N LYS A 549 -3.43 35.82 -22.13
CA LYS A 549 -3.90 34.42 -22.16
C LYS A 549 -3.59 33.67 -20.86
N MET A 550 -3.71 34.36 -19.72
CA MET A 550 -3.75 33.69 -18.41
C MET A 550 -5.08 32.94 -18.25
N TYR A 551 -4.96 31.66 -17.88
CA TYR A 551 -6.08 30.84 -17.47
C TYR A 551 -6.24 30.89 -15.96
N LEU A 552 -7.48 31.05 -15.49
CA LEU A 552 -7.82 31.05 -14.08
C LEU A 552 -8.06 29.62 -13.58
N LEU A 553 -8.03 29.40 -12.25
CA LEU A 553 -8.30 28.10 -11.62
C LEU A 553 -9.56 27.39 -12.15
N GLN A 554 -10.63 28.14 -12.46
CA GLN A 554 -11.85 27.57 -13.02
C GLN A 554 -11.62 26.95 -14.40
N GLU A 555 -10.91 27.64 -15.28
CA GLU A 555 -10.61 27.15 -16.64
C GLU A 555 -9.62 25.99 -16.58
N GLU A 556 -8.61 26.08 -15.72
CA GLU A 556 -7.71 24.96 -15.39
C GLU A 556 -8.49 23.69 -15.02
N GLY A 557 -9.49 23.83 -14.14
CA GLY A 557 -10.37 22.74 -13.74
C GLY A 557 -11.20 22.20 -14.90
N LEU A 558 -11.79 23.09 -15.71
CA LEU A 558 -12.60 22.68 -16.87
C LEU A 558 -11.78 21.93 -17.92
N PHE A 559 -10.53 22.31 -18.18
CA PHE A 559 -9.65 21.54 -19.07
C PHE A 559 -9.50 20.08 -18.59
N LYS A 560 -9.31 19.87 -17.28
CA LYS A 560 -9.22 18.51 -16.71
C LYS A 560 -10.51 17.73 -16.75
N VAL A 561 -11.66 18.40 -16.73
CA VAL A 561 -12.96 17.77 -16.93
C VAL A 561 -13.12 17.30 -18.37
N ILE A 562 -12.70 18.13 -19.34
CA ILE A 562 -12.71 17.79 -20.77
C ILE A 562 -11.80 16.58 -21.05
N GLU A 563 -10.63 16.53 -20.43
CA GLU A 563 -9.69 15.39 -20.52
C GLU A 563 -10.19 14.13 -19.78
N GLY A 564 -11.28 14.23 -19.00
CA GLY A 564 -11.82 13.12 -18.22
C GLY A 564 -10.98 12.72 -16.99
N VAL A 565 -10.10 13.62 -16.54
CA VAL A 565 -9.24 13.42 -15.37
C VAL A 565 -10.04 13.62 -14.07
N THR A 566 -10.98 14.56 -14.05
CA THR A 566 -11.82 14.88 -12.88
C THR A 566 -13.27 15.14 -13.30
N SER A 567 -14.16 15.34 -12.33
CA SER A 567 -15.57 15.62 -12.58
C SER A 567 -15.90 17.10 -12.44
N LEU A 568 -16.99 17.54 -13.08
CA LEU A 568 -17.48 18.92 -12.95
C LEU A 568 -17.86 19.25 -11.49
N ASN A 569 -18.48 18.29 -10.78
CA ASN A 569 -18.86 18.46 -9.38
C ASN A 569 -17.63 18.68 -8.48
N GLU A 570 -16.52 18.00 -8.78
CA GLU A 570 -15.29 18.16 -8.02
C GLU A 570 -14.66 19.54 -8.22
N VAL A 571 -14.65 20.05 -9.45
CA VAL A 571 -14.21 21.43 -9.74
C VAL A 571 -15.07 22.44 -8.99
N GLN A 572 -16.40 22.30 -9.06
CA GLN A 572 -17.33 23.17 -8.35
C GLN A 572 -17.09 23.14 -6.84
N ARG A 573 -16.97 21.95 -6.25
CA ARG A 573 -16.73 21.77 -4.81
C ARG A 573 -15.49 22.52 -4.32
N VAL A 574 -14.39 22.40 -5.06
CA VAL A 574 -13.11 22.98 -4.66
C VAL A 574 -13.10 24.50 -4.83
N LEU A 575 -13.75 25.02 -5.87
CA LEU A 575 -13.77 26.46 -6.14
C LEU A 575 -14.90 27.20 -5.39
N SER A 576 -15.99 26.51 -5.02
CA SER A 576 -17.07 27.11 -4.21
C SER A 576 -16.70 27.29 -2.74
N ALA A 577 -15.70 26.56 -2.26
CA ALA A 577 -15.25 26.63 -0.87
C ALA A 577 -14.64 28.01 -0.51
N ASP A 578 -14.22 28.79 -1.51
CA ASP A 578 -13.68 30.14 -1.35
C ASP A 578 -14.77 31.24 -1.33
N GLY A 579 -16.05 30.85 -1.39
CA GLY A 579 -17.21 31.76 -1.45
C GLY A 579 -18.09 31.78 -0.18
N LYS A 580 -17.58 31.36 0.98
CA LYS A 580 -18.30 31.45 2.26
C LYS A 580 -17.45 32.03 3.38
#